data_AF-A0A7C3LGY6-F1
#
_entry.id   AF-A0A7C3LGY6-F1
#
_cell.length_a   1.000
_cell.length_b   1.000
_cell.length_c   1.000
_cell.angle_alpha   90.00
_cell.angle_beta   90.00
_cell.angle_gamma   90.00
#
_symmetry.space_group_name_H-M   'P 1'
#
loop_
_entity.id
_entity.type
_entity.pdbx_description
1 polymer ?
#
loop_
_entity_poly.entity_id
_entity_poly.type
_entity_poly.pdbx_seq_one_letter_code
_entity_poly.pdbx_strand_id
1 'polypeptide(L)'
;MPRFTISRHTGAKEGDHFDLMLEHGDALKTWRIATPAFQAKQSAHPIKDHRKSYLDYEGEVSGKRGKVEIWDSGTYSPEVWSDARILVALTGKQFKGRILLEGPKEPDQDWSLVDASAGLRKAAATFLRADPLDAAPTPELDQLRDALAAEERRVMAQIDLFVKGGPVHWTQSALNPELQKRIEADRLRWRHPWLEAAKSYVGRLGELAEQLQQYKPPAESKA
;
A
#
# COMPACT_ATOMS: atom_id res chain seq x y z
N MET A 1 5.51 16.46 10.10
CA MET A 1 4.91 15.57 9.08
C MET A 1 3.69 16.26 8.52
N PRO A 2 3.44 16.19 7.20
CA PRO A 2 2.26 16.81 6.60
C PRO A 2 0.97 16.15 7.09
N ARG A 3 -0.11 16.94 7.16
CA ARG A 3 -1.42 16.50 7.65
C ARG A 3 -2.37 16.11 6.52
N PHE A 4 -3.37 15.32 6.85
CA PHE A 4 -4.52 15.09 5.98
C PHE A 4 -5.83 15.22 6.74
N THR A 5 -6.90 15.49 6.00
CA THR A 5 -8.28 15.32 6.46
C THR A 5 -9.12 14.65 5.37
N ILE A 6 -10.14 13.92 5.79
CA ILE A 6 -11.24 13.47 4.94
C ILE A 6 -12.49 14.09 5.54
N SER A 7 -13.07 15.04 4.83
CA SER A 7 -14.23 15.79 5.28
C SER A 7 -15.48 15.31 4.56
N ARG A 8 -16.53 14.93 5.29
CA ARG A 8 -17.85 14.65 4.73
C ARG A 8 -18.56 15.97 4.45
N HIS A 9 -19.01 16.16 3.22
CA HIS A 9 -19.77 17.34 2.80
C HIS A 9 -21.18 16.92 2.40
N THR A 10 -22.19 17.35 3.15
CA THR A 10 -23.60 17.06 2.89
C THR A 10 -24.37 18.30 2.46
N GLY A 11 -25.38 18.15 1.62
CA GLY A 11 -26.21 19.27 1.13
C GLY A 11 -25.48 20.23 0.19
N ALA A 12 -24.38 19.78 -0.43
CA ALA A 12 -23.71 20.51 -1.49
C ALA A 12 -24.51 20.45 -2.80
N LYS A 13 -24.24 21.39 -3.72
CA LYS A 13 -24.90 21.42 -5.04
C LYS A 13 -24.60 20.16 -5.85
N GLU A 14 -23.40 19.62 -5.68
CA GLU A 14 -22.90 18.41 -6.34
C GLU A 14 -23.41 17.11 -5.69
N GLY A 15 -24.20 17.21 -4.61
CA GLY A 15 -24.64 16.09 -3.79
C GLY A 15 -23.69 15.78 -2.63
N ASP A 16 -24.09 14.82 -1.80
CA ASP A 16 -23.30 14.38 -0.65
C ASP A 16 -22.02 13.66 -1.12
N HIS A 17 -20.87 14.05 -0.57
CA HIS A 17 -19.57 13.51 -0.94
C HIS A 17 -18.56 13.63 0.22
N PHE A 18 -17.33 13.22 -0.04
CA PHE A 18 -16.19 13.44 0.84
C PHE A 18 -15.09 14.18 0.11
N ASP A 19 -14.36 15.04 0.82
CA ASP A 19 -13.18 15.72 0.32
C ASP A 19 -11.94 15.15 1.02
N LEU A 20 -11.09 14.47 0.25
CA LEU A 20 -9.76 14.06 0.68
C LEU A 20 -8.80 15.23 0.48
N MET A 21 -8.19 15.71 1.56
CA MET A 21 -7.27 16.84 1.55
C MET A 21 -5.90 16.42 2.08
N LEU A 22 -4.86 16.63 1.28
CA LEU A 22 -3.47 16.34 1.63
C LEU A 22 -2.67 17.66 1.69
N GLU A 23 -2.07 17.96 2.84
CA GLU A 23 -1.21 19.12 3.00
C GLU A 23 0.08 18.98 2.20
N HIS A 24 0.24 19.78 1.15
CA HIS A 24 1.43 19.74 0.29
C HIS A 24 1.87 21.16 -0.09
N GLY A 25 3.11 21.51 0.30
CA GLY A 25 3.60 22.88 0.20
C GLY A 25 2.76 23.82 1.08
N ASP A 26 2.26 24.90 0.47
CA ASP A 26 1.50 25.95 1.17
C ASP A 26 -0.02 25.77 1.13
N ALA A 27 -0.50 24.69 0.53
CA ALA A 27 -1.94 24.44 0.34
C ALA A 27 -2.32 23.00 0.67
N LEU A 28 -3.62 22.73 0.59
CA LEU A 28 -4.17 21.37 0.60
C LEU A 28 -4.51 20.98 -0.83
N LYS A 29 -3.87 19.94 -1.35
CA LYS A 29 -4.35 19.28 -2.58
C LYS A 29 -5.61 18.51 -2.23
N THR A 30 -6.67 18.75 -3.00
CA THR A 30 -8.00 18.27 -2.65
C THR A 30 -8.64 17.50 -3.78
N TRP A 31 -9.19 16.33 -3.44
CA TRP A 31 -10.00 15.52 -4.34
C TRP A 31 -11.34 15.23 -3.68
N ARG A 32 -12.40 15.44 -4.45
CA ARG A 32 -13.73 14.97 -4.12
C ARG A 32 -13.85 13.49 -4.45
N ILE A 33 -14.33 12.71 -3.50
CA ILE A 33 -14.52 11.26 -3.60
C ILE A 33 -15.93 10.89 -3.13
N ALA A 34 -16.46 9.79 -3.64
CA ALA A 34 -17.81 9.35 -3.29
C ALA A 34 -17.87 8.73 -1.89
N THR A 35 -16.81 8.03 -1.48
CA THR A 35 -16.79 7.26 -0.23
C THR A 35 -15.38 7.20 0.37
N PRO A 36 -15.22 7.22 1.71
CA PRO A 36 -13.94 6.98 2.35
C PRO A 36 -13.54 5.48 2.38
N ALA A 37 -14.33 4.61 1.74
CA ALA A 37 -14.02 3.21 1.57
C ALA A 37 -13.04 3.02 0.38
N PHE A 38 -11.76 2.88 0.68
CA PHE A 38 -10.70 2.77 -0.34
C PHE A 38 -10.48 1.36 -0.91
N GLN A 39 -11.23 0.35 -0.45
CA GLN A 39 -11.01 -1.05 -0.85
C GLN A 39 -11.28 -1.29 -2.35
N ALA A 40 -12.23 -0.55 -2.91
CA ALA A 40 -12.52 -0.55 -4.34
C ALA A 40 -11.96 0.71 -4.99
N LYS A 41 -11.45 0.56 -6.21
CA LYS A 41 -11.00 1.70 -7.03
C LYS A 41 -12.20 2.62 -7.28
N GLN A 42 -12.03 3.91 -7.01
CA GLN A 42 -13.05 4.94 -7.21
C GLN A 42 -12.48 6.16 -7.92
N SER A 43 -13.35 6.98 -8.51
CA SER A 43 -12.97 8.29 -9.05
C SER A 43 -12.65 9.26 -7.93
N ALA A 44 -11.66 10.11 -8.18
CA ALA A 44 -11.23 11.20 -7.32
C ALA A 44 -11.16 12.47 -8.17
N HIS A 45 -12.18 13.31 -8.07
CA HIS A 45 -12.30 14.52 -8.87
C HIS A 45 -11.44 15.63 -8.25
N PRO A 46 -10.39 16.12 -8.93
CA PRO A 46 -9.55 17.18 -8.38
C PRO A 46 -10.34 18.48 -8.31
N ILE A 47 -10.31 19.16 -7.17
CA ILE A 47 -10.91 20.48 -6.97
C ILE A 47 -9.85 21.49 -6.56
N LYS A 48 -10.24 22.77 -6.49
CA LYS A 48 -9.32 23.85 -6.14
C LYS A 48 -8.61 23.55 -4.83
N ASP A 49 -7.31 23.89 -4.79
CA ASP A 49 -6.52 23.79 -3.58
C ASP A 49 -7.18 24.55 -2.42
N HIS A 50 -7.22 23.93 -1.25
CA HIS A 50 -7.80 24.51 -0.04
C HIS A 50 -6.73 25.14 0.86
N ARG A 51 -7.16 26.09 1.69
CA ARG A 51 -6.30 26.67 2.73
C ARG A 51 -6.07 25.64 3.83
N LYS A 52 -4.89 25.65 4.45
CA LYS A 52 -4.54 24.73 5.55
C LYS A 52 -5.53 24.77 6.73
N SER A 53 -6.22 25.89 6.95
CA SER A 53 -7.28 26.01 7.97
C SER A 53 -8.45 25.03 7.77
N TYR A 54 -8.62 24.45 6.57
CA TYR A 54 -9.65 23.46 6.30
C TYR A 54 -9.33 22.07 6.89
N LEU A 55 -8.10 21.81 7.33
CA LEU A 55 -7.73 20.56 8.01
C LEU A 55 -8.56 20.31 9.28
N ASP A 56 -9.02 21.38 9.91
CA ASP A 56 -9.73 21.37 11.18
C ASP A 56 -11.14 22.01 11.08
N TYR A 57 -11.63 22.24 9.86
CA TYR A 57 -12.91 22.92 9.63
C TYR A 57 -14.11 21.96 9.74
N GLU A 58 -15.06 22.33 10.61
CA GLU A 58 -16.38 21.71 10.71
C GLU A 58 -17.45 22.80 10.81
N GLY A 59 -18.60 22.59 10.18
CA GLY A 59 -19.73 23.52 10.25
C GLY A 59 -20.39 23.81 8.90
N GLU A 60 -21.28 24.80 8.89
CA GLU A 60 -22.03 25.19 7.70
C GLU A 60 -21.15 25.87 6.67
N VAL A 61 -21.30 25.49 5.40
CA VAL A 61 -20.60 26.13 4.30
C VAL A 61 -21.41 27.33 3.82
N SER A 62 -20.76 28.50 3.81
CA SER A 62 -21.36 29.77 3.41
C SER A 62 -22.12 29.69 2.08
N GLY A 63 -23.25 30.41 2.00
CA GLY A 63 -24.08 30.45 0.79
C GLY A 63 -25.00 29.24 0.61
N LYS A 64 -25.45 28.62 1.72
CA LYS A 64 -26.32 27.42 1.70
C LYS A 64 -25.74 26.28 0.87
N ARG A 65 -24.41 26.12 0.94
CA ARG A 65 -23.68 25.07 0.20
C ARG A 65 -23.54 23.79 1.00
N GLY A 66 -24.35 23.59 2.04
CA GLY A 66 -24.32 22.38 2.86
C GLY A 66 -23.48 22.52 4.13
N LYS A 67 -23.11 21.38 4.71
CA LYS A 67 -22.37 21.27 5.97
C LYS A 67 -21.16 20.35 5.79
N VAL A 68 -20.07 20.67 6.48
CA VAL A 68 -18.85 19.87 6.54
C VAL A 68 -18.65 19.30 7.94
N GLU A 69 -18.30 18.02 8.01
CA GLU A 69 -17.89 17.29 9.22
C GLU A 69 -16.62 16.49 8.92
N ILE A 70 -15.68 16.40 9.85
CA ILE A 70 -14.46 15.61 9.66
C ILE A 70 -14.78 14.13 9.88
N TRP A 71 -14.59 13.32 8.84
CA TRP A 71 -14.74 11.87 8.92
C TRP A 71 -13.48 11.19 9.46
N ASP A 72 -12.30 11.63 9.00
CA ASP A 72 -11.01 11.18 9.52
C ASP A 72 -9.94 12.28 9.36
N SER A 73 -8.94 12.27 10.21
CA SER A 73 -7.80 13.18 10.12
C SER A 73 -6.56 12.60 10.78
N GLY A 74 -5.41 13.07 10.35
CA GLY A 74 -4.14 12.61 10.88
C GLY A 74 -2.95 13.15 10.12
N THR A 75 -1.88 12.37 10.08
CA THR A 75 -0.65 12.67 9.35
C THR A 75 -0.46 11.69 8.21
N TYR A 76 0.32 12.09 7.21
CA TYR A 76 0.75 11.19 6.16
C TYR A 76 2.23 11.29 5.86
N SER A 77 2.77 10.26 5.20
CA SER A 77 4.10 10.27 4.61
C SER A 77 3.99 10.14 3.09
N PRO A 78 4.47 11.12 2.30
CA PRO A 78 4.56 10.95 0.85
C PRO A 78 5.67 9.95 0.50
N GLU A 79 5.36 9.01 -0.38
CA GLU A 79 6.30 8.01 -0.91
C GLU A 79 6.56 8.24 -2.39
N VAL A 80 5.52 8.61 -3.13
CA VAL A 80 5.61 9.08 -4.51
C VAL A 80 4.74 10.33 -4.62
N TRP A 81 5.26 11.40 -5.22
CA TRP A 81 4.50 12.61 -5.48
C TRP A 81 4.87 13.18 -6.85
N SER A 82 3.97 13.06 -7.81
CA SER A 82 4.13 13.54 -9.18
C SER A 82 2.77 13.85 -9.80
N ASP A 83 2.76 14.53 -10.94
CA ASP A 83 1.52 14.89 -11.65
C ASP A 83 0.73 13.65 -12.14
N ALA A 84 1.40 12.53 -12.37
CA ALA A 84 0.79 11.29 -12.84
C ALA A 84 0.45 10.30 -11.71
N ARG A 85 1.10 10.43 -10.55
CA ARG A 85 1.01 9.42 -9.49
C ARG A 85 1.34 10.00 -8.13
N ILE A 86 0.47 9.74 -7.15
CA ILE A 86 0.65 10.10 -5.75
C ILE A 86 0.43 8.84 -4.90
N LEU A 87 1.46 8.41 -4.17
CA LEU A 87 1.39 7.31 -3.20
C LEU A 87 1.73 7.89 -1.83
N VAL A 88 0.81 7.75 -0.88
CA VAL A 88 0.98 8.25 0.49
C VAL A 88 0.59 7.19 1.50
N ALA A 89 1.34 7.12 2.60
CA ALA A 89 0.98 6.35 3.79
C ALA A 89 0.20 7.25 4.76
N LEU A 90 -1.09 6.96 4.96
CA LEU A 90 -1.97 7.66 5.88
C LEU A 90 -1.93 7.00 7.26
N THR A 91 -1.84 7.83 8.29
CA THR A 91 -2.00 7.44 9.70
C THR A 91 -3.12 8.28 10.31
N GLY A 92 -4.36 7.85 10.12
CA GLY A 92 -5.56 8.45 10.68
C GLY A 92 -6.10 7.74 11.91
N LYS A 93 -7.26 8.20 12.36
CA LYS A 93 -8.06 7.56 13.42
C LYS A 93 -8.87 6.39 12.84
N GLN A 94 -9.47 6.59 11.67
CA GLN A 94 -10.32 5.59 10.99
C GLN A 94 -9.52 4.74 10.00
N PHE A 95 -8.66 5.36 9.19
CA PHE A 95 -7.87 4.66 8.17
C PHE A 95 -6.37 4.73 8.47
N LYS A 96 -5.72 3.57 8.43
CA LYS A 96 -4.26 3.42 8.47
C LYS A 96 -3.84 2.50 7.34
N GLY A 97 -3.00 2.99 6.45
CA GLY A 97 -2.61 2.26 5.25
C GLY A 97 -2.11 3.19 4.16
N ARG A 98 -1.95 2.68 2.95
CA ARG A 98 -1.48 3.46 1.80
C ARG A 98 -2.59 3.66 0.79
N ILE A 99 -2.72 4.87 0.29
CA ILE A 99 -3.60 5.17 -0.85
C ILE A 99 -2.76 5.51 -2.07
N LEU A 100 -3.23 5.07 -3.23
CA LEU A 100 -2.67 5.38 -4.53
C LEU A 100 -3.69 6.22 -5.30
N LEU A 101 -3.26 7.42 -5.68
CA LEU A 101 -3.92 8.32 -6.62
C LEU A 101 -3.16 8.23 -7.94
N GLU A 102 -3.81 7.73 -8.99
CA GLU A 102 -3.28 7.75 -10.36
C GLU A 102 -3.95 8.90 -11.12
N GLY A 103 -3.12 9.77 -11.70
CA GLY A 103 -3.56 10.89 -12.52
C GLY A 103 -4.30 10.41 -13.77
N PRO A 104 -5.16 11.26 -14.34
CA PRO A 104 -5.91 10.91 -15.53
C PRO A 104 -4.99 10.77 -16.75
N LYS A 105 -5.39 9.93 -17.71
CA LYS A 105 -4.70 9.81 -19.00
C LYS A 105 -5.00 10.98 -19.93
N GLU A 106 -6.19 11.56 -19.80
CA GLU A 106 -6.69 12.68 -20.58
C GLU A 106 -7.05 13.85 -19.64
N PRO A 107 -6.85 15.12 -20.02
CA PRO A 107 -7.05 16.27 -19.13
C PRO A 107 -8.44 16.37 -18.48
N ASP A 108 -9.49 15.86 -19.14
CA ASP A 108 -10.88 15.98 -18.70
C ASP A 108 -11.36 14.80 -17.82
N GLN A 109 -10.48 13.86 -17.47
CA GLN A 109 -10.82 12.71 -16.64
C GLN A 109 -10.46 12.92 -15.17
N ASP A 110 -11.18 12.22 -14.29
CA ASP A 110 -10.88 12.18 -12.88
C ASP A 110 -9.61 11.35 -12.59
N TRP A 111 -8.98 11.65 -11.46
CA TRP A 111 -7.99 10.74 -10.90
C TRP A 111 -8.67 9.45 -10.46
N SER A 112 -7.89 8.40 -10.33
CA SER A 112 -8.37 7.17 -9.71
C SER A 112 -7.71 6.95 -8.36
N LEU A 113 -8.50 6.58 -7.36
CA LEU A 113 -8.10 6.40 -5.97
C LEU A 113 -8.37 4.96 -5.53
N VAL A 114 -7.40 4.33 -4.88
CA VAL A 114 -7.54 2.99 -4.29
C VAL A 114 -6.62 2.82 -3.09
N ASP A 115 -6.99 1.92 -2.18
CA ASP A 115 -6.08 1.37 -1.17
C ASP A 115 -4.96 0.57 -1.87
N ALA A 116 -3.76 1.14 -1.88
CA ALA A 116 -2.58 0.57 -2.50
C ALA A 116 -2.18 -0.77 -1.87
N SER A 117 -2.58 -1.01 -0.62
CA SER A 117 -2.23 -2.20 0.13
C SER A 117 -3.24 -3.35 0.00
N ALA A 118 -4.43 -3.12 -0.58
CA ALA A 118 -5.47 -4.14 -0.71
C ALA A 118 -5.02 -5.37 -1.52
N GLY A 119 -4.34 -5.14 -2.65
CA GLY A 119 -3.80 -6.22 -3.48
C GLY A 119 -2.77 -7.06 -2.72
N LEU A 120 -1.82 -6.40 -2.07
CA LEU A 120 -0.76 -7.07 -1.30
C LEU A 120 -1.32 -7.84 -0.09
N ARG A 121 -2.33 -7.31 0.61
CA ARG A 121 -3.04 -8.04 1.68
C ARG A 121 -3.66 -9.33 1.15
N LYS A 122 -4.33 -9.26 -0.01
CA LYS A 122 -4.95 -10.42 -0.65
C LYS A 122 -3.90 -11.47 -1.02
N ALA A 123 -2.78 -11.05 -1.63
CA ALA A 123 -1.69 -11.94 -1.99
C ALA A 123 -1.06 -12.63 -0.76
N ALA A 124 -0.79 -11.86 0.30
CA ALA A 124 -0.27 -12.40 1.56
C ALA A 124 -1.24 -13.40 2.21
N ALA A 125 -2.55 -13.10 2.20
CA ALA A 125 -3.57 -14.02 2.70
C ALA A 125 -3.66 -15.31 1.86
N THR A 126 -3.53 -15.22 0.54
CA THR A 126 -3.45 -16.38 -0.34
C THR A 126 -2.21 -17.22 -0.06
N PHE A 127 -1.04 -16.58 0.12
CA PHE A 127 0.19 -17.26 0.47
C PHE A 127 0.07 -18.06 1.78
N LEU A 128 -0.49 -17.44 2.83
CA LEU A 128 -0.67 -18.08 4.14
C LEU A 128 -1.70 -19.21 4.16
N ARG A 129 -2.63 -19.25 3.19
CA ARG A 129 -3.64 -20.32 3.05
C ARG A 129 -3.19 -21.47 2.18
N ALA A 130 -2.18 -21.26 1.35
CA ALA A 130 -1.60 -22.30 0.51
C ALA A 130 -0.82 -23.30 1.38
N ASP A 131 -0.55 -24.48 0.82
CA ASP A 131 0.11 -25.55 1.57
C ASP A 131 1.46 -25.07 2.15
N PRO A 132 1.68 -25.27 3.46
CA PRO A 132 2.96 -24.96 4.08
C PRO A 132 4.03 -25.94 3.60
N LEU A 133 5.29 -25.60 3.84
CA LEU A 133 6.38 -26.54 3.61
C LEU A 133 6.45 -27.54 4.78
N ASP A 134 6.28 -28.83 4.46
CA ASP A 134 6.34 -29.92 5.44
C ASP A 134 7.71 -30.04 6.13
N ALA A 135 7.76 -30.86 7.19
CA ALA A 135 9.02 -31.22 7.84
C ALA A 135 10.03 -31.76 6.82
N ALA A 136 11.29 -31.33 6.96
CA ALA A 136 12.33 -31.80 6.05
C ALA A 136 12.64 -33.28 6.35
N PRO A 137 12.92 -34.08 5.31
CA PRO A 137 13.12 -35.52 5.47
C PRO A 137 14.49 -35.86 6.07
N THR A 138 15.44 -34.92 6.08
CA THR A 138 16.79 -35.11 6.63
C THR A 138 17.28 -33.87 7.39
N PRO A 139 18.21 -34.03 8.35
CA PRO A 139 18.81 -32.89 9.07
C PRO A 139 19.51 -31.86 8.17
N GLU A 140 20.07 -32.28 7.04
CA GLU A 140 20.70 -31.37 6.07
C GLU A 140 19.67 -30.46 5.41
N LEU A 141 18.48 -31.01 5.13
CA LEU A 141 17.36 -30.27 4.53
C LEU A 141 16.59 -29.44 5.58
N ASP A 142 16.68 -29.78 6.87
CA ASP A 142 16.16 -28.94 7.96
C ASP A 142 16.82 -27.55 7.96
N GLN A 143 18.13 -27.46 7.73
CA GLN A 143 18.82 -26.17 7.64
C GLN A 143 18.28 -25.31 6.48
N LEU A 144 17.89 -25.94 5.38
CA LEU A 144 17.29 -25.26 4.24
C LEU A 144 15.86 -24.79 4.56
N ARG A 145 15.07 -25.62 5.23
CA ARG A 145 13.73 -25.27 5.73
C ARG A 145 13.79 -24.08 6.68
N ASP A 146 14.72 -24.10 7.63
CA ASP A 146 14.86 -23.05 8.64
C ASP A 146 15.26 -21.71 8.01
N ALA A 147 16.13 -21.75 6.98
CA ALA A 147 16.46 -20.58 6.17
C ALA A 147 15.24 -20.03 5.42
N LEU A 148 14.41 -20.90 4.83
CA LEU A 148 13.15 -20.51 4.20
C LEU A 148 12.16 -19.89 5.18
N ALA A 149 12.01 -20.46 6.37
CA ALA A 149 11.11 -19.92 7.39
C ALA A 149 11.60 -18.56 7.92
N ALA A 150 12.91 -18.36 8.06
CA ALA A 150 13.48 -17.05 8.40
C ALA A 150 13.19 -16.01 7.32
N GLU A 151 13.29 -16.42 6.06
CA GLU A 151 13.02 -15.58 4.91
C GLU A 151 11.55 -15.19 4.79
N GLU A 152 10.64 -16.15 4.98
CA GLU A 152 9.20 -15.92 5.05
C GLU A 152 8.88 -14.86 6.11
N ARG A 153 9.36 -15.05 7.35
CA ARG A 153 9.14 -14.10 8.45
C ARG A 153 9.60 -12.69 8.08
N ARG A 154 10.75 -12.58 7.41
CA ARG A 154 11.29 -11.28 6.97
C ARG A 154 10.39 -10.62 5.93
N VAL A 155 9.99 -11.33 4.89
CA VAL A 155 9.11 -10.81 3.83
C VAL A 155 7.76 -10.42 4.42
N MET A 156 7.16 -11.29 5.24
CA MET A 156 5.86 -11.02 5.88
C MET A 156 5.92 -9.82 6.83
N ALA A 157 7.02 -9.63 7.56
CA ALA A 157 7.21 -8.44 8.39
C ALA A 157 7.24 -7.14 7.56
N GLN A 158 7.90 -7.13 6.41
CA GLN A 158 7.91 -5.96 5.53
C GLN A 158 6.52 -5.68 4.94
N ILE A 159 5.76 -6.73 4.59
CA ILE A 159 4.39 -6.59 4.11
C ILE A 159 3.48 -6.05 5.20
N ASP A 160 3.59 -6.53 6.44
CA ASP A 160 2.79 -6.04 7.57
C ASP A 160 3.07 -4.55 7.84
N LEU A 161 4.35 -4.15 7.83
CA LEU A 161 4.74 -2.73 7.91
C LEU A 161 4.12 -1.92 6.77
N PHE A 162 4.21 -2.41 5.53
CA PHE A 162 3.60 -1.74 4.38
C PHE A 162 2.07 -1.61 4.51
N VAL A 163 1.41 -2.67 4.94
CA VAL A 163 -0.04 -2.72 5.08
C VAL A 163 -0.53 -1.76 6.16
N LYS A 164 0.24 -1.57 7.23
CA LYS A 164 -0.10 -0.72 8.37
C LYS A 164 0.33 0.74 8.21
N GLY A 165 0.86 1.13 7.04
CA GLY A 165 1.37 2.49 6.83
C GLY A 165 2.73 2.75 7.50
N GLY A 166 3.41 1.71 8.00
CA GLY A 166 4.73 1.79 8.62
C GLY A 166 5.87 1.89 7.59
N PRO A 167 7.09 2.20 8.04
CA PRO A 167 8.27 2.30 7.17
C PRO A 167 8.65 0.92 6.61
N VAL A 168 9.01 0.87 5.32
CA VAL A 168 9.50 -0.36 4.67
C VAL A 168 10.99 -0.24 4.43
N HIS A 169 11.73 -1.28 4.82
CA HIS A 169 13.16 -1.42 4.53
C HIS A 169 13.33 -2.06 3.16
N TRP A 170 13.31 -1.24 2.10
CA TRP A 170 13.29 -1.72 0.71
C TRP A 170 14.49 -2.57 0.29
N THR A 171 15.63 -2.43 0.96
CA THR A 171 16.82 -3.28 0.77
C THR A 171 16.62 -4.69 1.35
N GLN A 172 15.65 -4.85 2.24
CA GLN A 172 15.27 -6.08 2.94
C GLN A 172 13.85 -6.54 2.57
N SER A 173 13.27 -6.08 1.47
CA SER A 173 11.96 -6.56 0.99
C SER A 173 12.06 -7.51 -0.19
N ALA A 174 13.23 -7.62 -0.84
CA ALA A 174 13.46 -8.62 -1.89
C ALA A 174 13.77 -9.99 -1.29
N LEU A 175 13.44 -11.06 -2.00
CA LEU A 175 13.82 -12.42 -1.66
C LEU A 175 15.34 -12.62 -1.85
N ASN A 176 15.96 -13.43 -1.01
CA ASN A 176 17.38 -13.75 -1.04
C ASN A 176 17.70 -14.67 -2.23
N PRO A 177 18.46 -14.20 -3.22
CA PRO A 177 18.78 -14.99 -4.42
C PRO A 177 19.63 -16.23 -4.10
N GLU A 178 20.42 -16.21 -3.01
CA GLU A 178 21.25 -17.36 -2.65
C GLU A 178 20.40 -18.53 -2.15
N LEU A 179 19.27 -18.25 -1.51
CA LEU A 179 18.34 -19.28 -1.06
C LEU A 179 17.71 -20.02 -2.24
N GLN A 180 17.31 -19.29 -3.27
CA GLN A 180 16.78 -19.87 -4.51
C GLN A 180 17.83 -20.75 -5.22
N LYS A 181 19.08 -20.26 -5.32
CA LYS A 181 20.18 -21.03 -5.91
C LYS A 181 20.46 -22.31 -5.14
N ARG A 182 20.47 -22.25 -3.80
CA ARG A 182 20.68 -23.43 -2.95
C ARG A 182 19.60 -24.48 -3.15
N ILE A 183 18.32 -24.09 -3.16
CA ILE A 183 17.19 -25.02 -3.39
C ILE A 183 17.34 -25.71 -4.74
N GLU A 184 17.64 -24.95 -5.80
CA GLU A 184 17.79 -25.52 -7.14
C GLU A 184 18.99 -26.48 -7.23
N ALA A 185 20.12 -26.14 -6.60
CA ALA A 185 21.29 -27.02 -6.55
C ALA A 185 21.00 -28.33 -5.81
N ASP A 186 20.35 -28.26 -4.64
CA ASP A 186 19.98 -29.45 -3.87
C ASP A 186 18.93 -30.31 -4.60
N ARG A 187 17.96 -29.68 -5.28
CA ARG A 187 16.95 -30.36 -6.11
C ARG A 187 17.59 -31.19 -7.22
N LEU A 188 18.58 -30.63 -7.91
CA LEU A 188 19.33 -31.33 -8.96
C LEU A 188 20.18 -32.48 -8.38
N ARG A 189 20.70 -32.31 -7.16
CA ARG A 189 21.52 -33.32 -6.48
C ARG A 189 20.72 -34.52 -5.96
N TRP A 190 19.60 -34.28 -5.28
CA TRP A 190 18.89 -35.32 -4.52
C TRP A 190 17.58 -35.79 -5.16
N ARG A 191 16.98 -35.00 -6.06
CA ARG A 191 15.69 -35.29 -6.75
C ARG A 191 14.58 -35.77 -5.79
N HIS A 192 14.51 -35.18 -4.60
CA HIS A 192 13.53 -35.54 -3.57
C HIS A 192 12.22 -34.72 -3.72
N PRO A 193 11.02 -35.30 -3.53
CA PRO A 193 9.74 -34.56 -3.64
C PRO A 193 9.66 -33.31 -2.77
N TRP A 194 10.21 -33.38 -1.55
CA TRP A 194 10.30 -32.22 -0.64
C TRP A 194 11.03 -31.02 -1.26
N LEU A 195 12.06 -31.24 -2.11
CA LEU A 195 12.78 -30.16 -2.77
C LEU A 195 11.96 -29.50 -3.90
N GLU A 196 11.07 -30.26 -4.55
CA GLU A 196 10.10 -29.67 -5.49
C GLU A 196 9.06 -28.83 -4.75
N ALA A 197 8.58 -29.30 -3.59
CA ALA A 197 7.70 -28.52 -2.72
C ALA A 197 8.40 -27.24 -2.23
N ALA A 198 9.66 -27.33 -1.79
CA ALA A 198 10.46 -26.17 -1.39
C ALA A 198 10.66 -25.17 -2.54
N LYS A 199 10.89 -25.66 -3.77
CA LYS A 199 10.99 -24.81 -4.97
C LYS A 199 9.68 -24.08 -5.27
N SER A 200 8.55 -24.78 -5.21
CA SER A 200 7.23 -24.16 -5.39
C SER A 200 6.97 -23.11 -4.31
N TYR A 201 7.27 -23.45 -3.06
CA TYR A 201 7.11 -22.55 -1.92
C TYR A 201 7.94 -21.27 -2.05
N VAL A 202 9.24 -21.38 -2.36
CA VAL A 202 10.12 -20.21 -2.54
C VAL A 202 9.73 -19.37 -3.76
N GLY A 203 9.17 -20.00 -4.79
CA GLY A 203 8.59 -19.30 -5.94
C GLY A 203 7.43 -18.40 -5.53
N ARG A 204 6.44 -18.95 -4.81
CA ARG A 204 5.29 -18.18 -4.28
C ARG A 204 5.72 -17.05 -3.33
N LEU A 205 6.71 -17.30 -2.46
CA LEU A 205 7.25 -16.27 -1.59
C LEU A 205 7.97 -15.16 -2.38
N GLY A 206 8.68 -15.54 -3.45
CA GLY A 206 9.32 -14.62 -4.38
C GLY A 206 8.31 -13.71 -5.10
N GLU A 207 7.24 -14.27 -5.64
CA GLU A 207 6.16 -13.51 -6.28
C GLU A 207 5.54 -12.49 -5.31
N LEU A 208 5.35 -12.88 -4.05
CA LEU A 208 4.82 -11.99 -3.01
C LEU A 208 5.80 -10.85 -2.69
N ALA A 209 7.10 -11.13 -2.60
CA ALA A 209 8.14 -10.12 -2.40
C ALA A 209 8.24 -9.16 -3.60
N GLU A 210 8.11 -9.66 -4.82
CA GLU A 210 8.09 -8.86 -6.05
C GLU A 210 6.88 -7.91 -6.10
N GLN A 211 5.70 -8.37 -5.69
CA GLN A 211 4.52 -7.50 -5.58
C GLN A 211 4.76 -6.34 -4.62
N LEU A 212 5.40 -6.57 -3.46
CA LEU A 212 5.77 -5.48 -2.56
C LEU A 212 6.76 -4.51 -3.23
N GLN A 213 7.75 -5.00 -3.98
CA GLN A 213 8.75 -4.17 -4.67
C GLN A 213 8.16 -3.24 -5.75
N GLN A 214 6.99 -3.56 -6.31
CA GLN A 214 6.30 -2.66 -7.26
C GLN A 214 5.90 -1.31 -6.66
N TYR A 215 5.85 -1.22 -5.33
CA TYR A 215 5.55 0.00 -4.58
C TYR A 215 6.80 0.74 -4.11
N LYS A 216 8.01 0.21 -4.38
CA LYS A 216 9.25 0.85 -4.00
C LYS A 216 9.33 2.23 -4.68
N PRO A 217 9.53 3.33 -3.91
CA PRO A 217 9.74 4.64 -4.49
C PRO A 217 10.92 4.62 -5.46
N PRO A 218 10.88 5.40 -6.55
CA PRO A 218 12.07 5.63 -7.36
C PRO A 218 13.17 6.18 -6.45
N ALA A 219 14.42 5.77 -6.68
CA ALA A 219 15.54 6.37 -5.98
C ALA A 219 15.47 7.89 -6.19
N GLU A 220 15.53 8.67 -5.11
CA GLU A 220 15.56 10.13 -5.20
C GLU A 220 16.64 10.52 -6.21
N SER A 221 16.23 11.10 -7.35
CA SER A 221 17.20 11.82 -8.17
C SER A 221 17.65 12.97 -7.30
N LYS A 222 18.89 12.91 -6.81
CA LYS A 222 19.52 14.03 -6.12
C LYS A 222 19.33 15.26 -7.02
N ALA A 223 18.48 16.18 -6.57
CA ALA A 223 18.39 17.52 -7.12
C ALA A 223 19.70 18.26 -6.84
#